data_AF-A0A967K9W6-F1
#
_entry.id   AF-A0A967K9W6-F1
#
_cell.length_a   1.000
_cell.length_b   1.000
_cell.length_c   1.000
_cell.angle_alpha   90.00
_cell.angle_beta   90.00
_cell.angle_gamma   90.00
#
_symmetry.space_group_name_H-M   'P 1'
#
loop_
_entity.id
_entity.type
_entity.pdbx_description
1 polymer ?
#
loop_
_entity_poly.entity_id
_entity_poly.type
_entity_poly.pdbx_seq_one_letter_code
_entity_poly.pdbx_strand_id
1 'polypeptide(L)'
;MKKFQKAVLITLSVLVLLCLGFLALVYIPSSKFEPVTYEPIAPDSWPTDGFQTSTPEEQGMDSEKLLEMLTYYEEQSVEDPEFDIDSITIVRNGYIVADLYFDPLYPEDTPHVIHSCTKSVMSALIGIAIEQGYIESVDVPVIKFFPEKNIQNMDPGMVEVTIRDLLTMQTGIRSQDSYLYGYRGLFAA
;
A
#
# COMPACT_ATOMS: atom_id res chain seq x y z
N MET A 1 23.83 62.71 -14.11
CA MET A 1 23.20 61.45 -14.60
C MET A 1 24.15 60.26 -14.68
N LYS A 2 25.34 60.35 -15.33
CA LYS A 2 26.22 59.18 -15.56
C LYS A 2 26.74 58.45 -14.29
N LYS A 3 27.04 59.15 -13.19
CA LYS A 3 27.53 58.53 -11.94
C LYS A 3 26.40 57.81 -11.16
N PHE A 4 25.23 58.41 -11.11
CA PHE A 4 24.06 57.83 -10.44
C PHE A 4 23.56 56.56 -11.15
N GLN A 5 23.50 56.58 -12.49
CA GLN A 5 23.16 55.39 -13.28
C GLN A 5 24.16 54.25 -13.09
N LYS A 6 25.48 54.55 -13.00
CA LYS A 6 26.50 53.54 -12.69
C LYS A 6 26.33 52.95 -11.29
N ALA A 7 26.04 53.78 -10.29
CA ALA A 7 25.80 53.30 -8.93
C ALA A 7 24.60 52.36 -8.90
N VAL A 8 23.47 52.75 -9.48
CA VAL A 8 22.25 51.92 -9.55
C VAL A 8 22.52 50.59 -10.27
N LEU A 9 23.27 50.59 -11.36
CA LEU A 9 23.60 49.37 -12.10
C LEU A 9 24.45 48.41 -11.26
N ILE A 10 25.41 48.93 -10.49
CA ILE A 10 26.25 48.12 -9.60
C ILE A 10 25.41 47.53 -8.48
N THR A 11 24.53 48.32 -7.85
CA THR A 11 23.68 47.81 -6.76
C THR A 11 22.72 46.73 -7.26
N LEU A 12 22.09 46.92 -8.42
CA LEU A 12 21.24 45.90 -9.05
C LEU A 12 22.03 44.63 -9.39
N SER A 13 23.25 44.77 -9.89
CA SER A 13 24.10 43.64 -10.23
C SER A 13 24.50 42.82 -8.99
N VAL A 14 24.83 43.50 -7.89
CA VAL A 14 25.11 42.85 -6.60
C VAL A 14 23.86 42.17 -6.04
N LEU A 15 22.69 42.81 -6.15
CA LEU A 15 21.43 42.23 -5.69
C LEU A 15 21.07 40.96 -6.48
N VAL A 16 21.25 40.98 -7.80
CA VAL A 16 21.03 39.81 -8.67
C VAL A 16 21.99 38.67 -8.32
N LEU A 17 23.28 38.98 -8.09
CA LEU A 17 24.25 37.97 -7.68
C LEU A 17 23.92 37.36 -6.31
N LEU A 18 23.45 38.16 -5.35
CA LEU A 18 23.00 37.67 -4.05
C LEU A 18 21.74 36.81 -4.17
N CYS A 19 20.76 37.20 -5.00
CA CYS A 19 19.57 36.39 -5.26
C CYS A 19 19.92 35.06 -5.94
N LEU A 20 20.83 35.04 -6.91
CA LEU A 20 21.29 33.82 -7.57
C LEU A 20 22.04 32.89 -6.60
N GLY A 21 22.88 33.45 -5.73
CA GLY A 21 23.56 32.68 -4.68
C GLY A 21 22.58 32.08 -3.66
N PHE A 22 21.54 32.82 -3.28
CA PHE A 22 20.51 32.32 -2.37
C PHE A 22 19.66 31.23 -3.02
N LEU A 23 19.29 31.37 -4.30
CA LEU A 23 18.61 30.33 -5.08
C LEU A 23 19.44 29.03 -5.17
N ALA A 24 20.76 29.15 -5.33
CA ALA A 24 21.66 27.99 -5.33
C ALA A 24 21.77 27.31 -3.95
N LEU A 25 21.67 28.08 -2.85
CA LEU A 25 21.64 27.55 -1.48
C LEU A 25 20.31 26.88 -1.10
N VAL A 26 19.18 27.37 -1.65
CA VAL A 26 17.84 26.80 -1.45
C VAL A 26 17.59 25.61 -2.39
N TYR A 27 18.40 25.44 -3.43
CA TYR A 27 18.40 24.23 -4.25
C TYR A 27 19.02 23.07 -3.45
N ILE A 28 18.21 22.50 -2.55
CA ILE A 28 18.44 21.17 -2.02
C ILE A 28 17.98 20.24 -3.14
N PRO A 29 18.90 19.59 -3.89
CA PRO A 29 18.48 18.51 -4.77
C PRO A 29 17.77 17.51 -3.86
N SER A 30 16.46 17.31 -4.08
CA SER A 30 15.74 16.22 -3.43
C SER A 30 16.58 14.97 -3.68
N SER A 31 16.95 14.23 -2.64
CA SER A 31 17.61 12.94 -2.84
C SER A 31 16.78 12.20 -3.86
N LYS A 32 17.34 11.96 -5.06
CA LYS A 32 16.69 11.10 -6.03
C LYS A 32 16.40 9.83 -5.25
N PHE A 33 15.13 9.47 -5.17
CA PHE A 33 14.75 8.20 -4.60
C PHE A 33 15.36 7.16 -5.54
N GLU A 34 16.57 6.71 -5.20
CA GLU A 34 17.18 5.56 -5.84
C GLU A 34 16.25 4.41 -5.45
N PRO A 35 15.49 3.81 -6.40
CA PRO A 35 14.70 2.65 -6.07
C PRO A 35 15.66 1.62 -5.48
N VAL A 36 15.36 1.13 -4.27
CA VAL A 36 16.09 0.00 -3.73
C VAL A 36 15.86 -1.13 -4.73
N THR A 37 16.89 -1.46 -5.49
CA THR A 37 16.88 -2.61 -6.40
C THR A 37 16.90 -3.84 -5.51
N TYR A 38 15.72 -4.30 -5.14
CA TYR A 38 15.51 -5.62 -4.60
C TYR A 38 15.58 -6.58 -5.78
N GLU A 39 16.67 -7.34 -5.90
CA GLU A 39 16.63 -8.56 -6.69
C GLU A 39 15.87 -9.60 -5.87
N PRO A 40 14.64 -9.98 -6.28
CA PRO A 40 13.93 -11.04 -5.59
C PRO A 40 14.76 -12.32 -5.70
N ILE A 41 15.31 -12.76 -4.57
CA ILE A 41 15.77 -14.14 -4.44
C ILE A 41 14.51 -14.98 -4.60
N ALA A 42 14.42 -15.73 -5.70
CA ALA A 42 13.35 -16.69 -5.87
C ALA A 42 13.40 -17.64 -4.66
N PRO A 43 12.31 -17.79 -3.90
CA PRO A 43 12.36 -18.59 -2.69
C PRO A 43 12.63 -20.04 -3.06
N ASP A 44 13.51 -20.70 -2.30
CA ASP A 44 13.88 -22.10 -2.50
C ASP A 44 12.68 -23.04 -2.27
N SER A 45 11.70 -22.59 -1.48
CA SER A 45 10.41 -23.25 -1.30
C SER A 45 9.25 -22.28 -1.62
N TRP A 46 8.31 -22.75 -2.44
CA TRP A 46 7.01 -22.12 -2.60
C TRP A 46 5.99 -22.93 -1.80
N PRO A 47 5.09 -22.27 -1.04
CA PRO A 47 4.16 -22.96 -0.15
C PRO A 47 2.95 -23.53 -0.92
N THR A 48 3.19 -24.30 -1.99
CA THR A 48 2.12 -24.97 -2.74
C THR A 48 1.50 -26.09 -1.91
N ASP A 49 2.33 -26.85 -1.18
CA ASP A 49 1.91 -27.94 -0.29
C ASP A 49 1.95 -27.54 1.20
N GLY A 50 2.15 -26.24 1.48
CA GLY A 50 2.31 -25.68 2.83
C GLY A 50 3.66 -24.99 3.03
N PHE A 51 3.74 -24.15 4.06
CA PHE A 51 4.98 -23.45 4.42
C PHE A 51 5.95 -24.37 5.16
N GLN A 52 7.23 -24.21 4.87
CA GLN A 52 8.30 -24.76 5.69
C GLN A 52 8.67 -23.79 6.81
N THR A 53 9.22 -24.29 7.91
CA THR A 53 9.76 -23.46 9.00
C THR A 53 11.28 -23.40 8.95
N SER A 54 11.86 -22.28 9.40
CA SER A 54 13.31 -22.10 9.55
C SER A 54 13.59 -21.16 10.72
N THR A 55 14.82 -21.15 11.22
CA THR A 55 15.22 -20.20 12.26
C THR A 55 15.34 -18.77 11.68
N PRO A 56 15.16 -17.72 12.50
CA PRO A 56 15.44 -16.36 12.09
C PRO A 56 16.85 -16.20 11.48
N GLU A 57 17.87 -16.77 12.12
CA GLU A 57 19.28 -16.62 11.71
C GLU A 57 19.54 -17.20 10.32
N GLU A 58 19.01 -18.38 10.01
CA GLU A 58 19.12 -19.02 8.70
C GLU A 58 18.49 -18.17 7.59
N GLN A 59 17.47 -17.36 7.93
CA GLN A 59 16.81 -16.45 7.01
C GLN A 59 17.39 -15.02 7.06
N GLY A 60 18.52 -14.82 7.76
CA GLY A 60 19.18 -13.52 7.87
C GLY A 60 18.40 -12.51 8.72
N MET A 61 17.68 -12.99 9.73
CA MET A 61 16.98 -12.21 10.74
C MET A 61 17.67 -12.34 12.10
N ASP A 62 17.56 -11.28 12.90
CA ASP A 62 18.04 -11.25 14.27
C ASP A 62 16.90 -11.69 15.20
N SER A 63 17.05 -12.86 15.85
CA SER A 63 16.03 -13.37 16.77
C SER A 63 15.82 -12.49 18.00
N GLU A 64 16.83 -11.73 18.44
CA GLU A 64 16.67 -10.80 19.56
C GLU A 64 15.67 -9.69 19.24
N LYS A 65 15.58 -9.27 17.97
CA LYS A 65 14.55 -8.30 17.53
C LYS A 65 13.15 -8.86 17.54
N LEU A 66 12.99 -10.16 17.26
CA LEU A 66 11.69 -10.82 17.39
C LEU A 66 11.28 -10.96 18.86
N LEU A 67 12.25 -11.25 19.73
CA LEU A 67 12.01 -11.31 21.18
C LEU A 67 11.68 -9.93 21.77
N GLU A 68 12.36 -8.87 21.33
CA GLU A 68 12.02 -7.48 21.70
C GLU A 68 10.58 -7.14 21.30
N MET A 69 10.15 -7.52 20.09
CA MET A 69 8.77 -7.33 19.62
C MET A 69 7.76 -8.07 20.50
N LEU A 70 8.04 -9.34 20.83
CA LEU A 70 7.20 -10.14 21.72
C LEU A 70 7.06 -9.52 23.10
N THR A 71 8.20 -9.13 23.69
CA THR A 71 8.23 -8.49 25.01
C THR A 71 7.41 -7.19 25.00
N TYR A 72 7.55 -6.39 23.95
CA TYR A 72 6.77 -5.16 23.79
C TYR A 72 5.26 -5.45 23.72
N TYR A 73 4.84 -6.44 22.94
CA TYR A 73 3.43 -6.83 22.85
C TYR A 73 2.88 -7.30 24.22
N GLU A 74 3.61 -8.16 24.93
CA GLU A 74 3.22 -8.65 26.25
C GLU A 74 3.08 -7.49 27.27
N GLU A 75 4.01 -6.53 27.27
CA GLU A 75 3.92 -5.36 28.13
C GLU A 75 2.71 -4.48 27.81
N GLN A 76 2.46 -4.21 26.51
CA GLN A 76 1.36 -3.33 26.10
C GLN A 76 -0.03 -3.96 26.25
N SER A 77 -0.18 -5.26 25.96
CA SER A 77 -1.46 -5.97 26.12
C SER A 77 -1.92 -6.06 27.59
N VAL A 78 -0.99 -6.00 28.55
CA VAL A 78 -1.32 -5.90 29.98
C VAL A 78 -1.76 -4.49 30.37
N GLU A 79 -1.16 -3.46 29.77
CA GLU A 79 -1.47 -2.05 30.06
C GLU A 79 -2.77 -1.58 29.39
N ASP A 80 -3.05 -2.03 28.17
CA ASP A 80 -4.20 -1.65 27.36
C ASP A 80 -4.93 -2.88 26.82
N PRO A 81 -6.10 -3.24 27.38
CA PRO A 81 -6.93 -4.34 26.88
C PRO A 81 -7.46 -4.15 25.45
N GLU A 82 -7.38 -2.95 24.87
CA GLU A 82 -7.71 -2.73 23.45
C GLU A 82 -6.52 -3.04 22.52
N PHE A 83 -5.31 -3.21 23.07
CA PHE A 83 -4.12 -3.62 22.33
C PHE A 83 -4.02 -5.15 22.22
N ASP A 84 -5.03 -5.73 21.57
CA ASP A 84 -5.22 -7.18 21.46
C ASP A 84 -4.83 -7.67 20.06
N ILE A 85 -3.91 -8.64 19.99
CA ILE A 85 -3.47 -9.28 18.75
C ILE A 85 -3.70 -10.78 18.91
N ASP A 86 -4.54 -11.36 18.04
CA ASP A 86 -4.83 -12.80 18.05
C ASP A 86 -3.56 -13.62 17.71
N SER A 87 -2.87 -13.25 16.64
CA SER A 87 -1.69 -13.97 16.13
C SER A 87 -0.74 -13.11 15.28
N ILE A 88 0.52 -13.53 15.20
CA ILE A 88 1.55 -12.98 14.33
C ILE A 88 2.29 -14.12 13.63
N THR A 89 2.23 -14.15 12.30
CA THR A 89 3.03 -15.04 11.46
C THR A 89 4.03 -14.21 10.63
N ILE A 90 5.31 -14.57 10.69
CA ILE A 90 6.38 -13.89 9.95
C ILE A 90 6.98 -14.87 8.94
N VAL A 91 6.98 -14.47 7.66
CA VAL A 91 7.53 -15.25 6.55
C VAL A 91 8.69 -14.51 5.90
N ARG A 92 9.82 -15.19 5.70
CA ARG A 92 10.97 -14.68 4.93
C ARG A 92 11.57 -15.75 4.04
N ASN A 93 11.87 -15.38 2.79
CA ASN A 93 12.40 -16.28 1.75
C ASN A 93 11.57 -17.57 1.54
N GLY A 94 10.26 -17.52 1.79
CA GLY A 94 9.35 -18.68 1.68
C GLY A 94 9.23 -19.53 2.95
N TYR A 95 9.96 -19.20 4.03
CA TYR A 95 9.92 -19.91 5.31
C TYR A 95 9.18 -19.12 6.37
N ILE A 96 8.34 -19.79 7.16
CA ILE A 96 7.85 -19.27 8.44
C ILE A 96 9.02 -19.25 9.41
N VAL A 97 9.34 -18.08 9.94
CA VAL A 97 10.43 -17.89 10.92
C VAL A 97 9.93 -17.62 12.33
N ALA A 98 8.67 -17.20 12.46
CA ALA A 98 7.96 -17.07 13.71
C ALA A 98 6.46 -17.25 13.45
N ASP A 99 5.80 -18.00 14.31
CA ASP A 99 4.36 -18.22 14.27
C ASP A 99 3.83 -18.22 15.71
N LEU A 100 3.07 -17.19 16.04
CA LEU A 100 2.80 -16.77 17.41
C LEU A 100 1.30 -16.59 17.59
N TYR A 101 0.75 -17.22 18.63
CA TYR A 101 -0.68 -17.17 18.97
C TYR A 101 -0.81 -16.79 20.44
N PHE A 102 -1.51 -15.68 20.71
CA PHE A 102 -1.46 -15.06 22.03
C PHE A 102 -2.70 -15.36 22.88
N ASP A 103 -3.85 -15.54 22.25
CA ASP A 103 -5.10 -15.89 22.94
C ASP A 103 -5.42 -17.39 22.74
N PRO A 104 -5.59 -18.19 23.82
CA PRO A 104 -6.03 -19.58 23.72
C PRO A 104 -7.39 -19.78 23.05
N LEU A 105 -8.20 -18.73 22.87
CA LEU A 105 -9.44 -18.75 22.08
C LEU A 105 -9.20 -18.68 20.57
N TYR A 106 -8.00 -18.30 20.13
CA TYR A 106 -7.61 -18.20 18.72
C TYR A 106 -6.40 -19.10 18.42
N PRO A 107 -6.55 -20.44 18.49
CA PRO A 107 -5.52 -21.37 18.02
C PRO A 107 -5.27 -21.23 16.51
N GLU A 108 -4.16 -21.81 16.02
CA GLU A 108 -3.69 -21.78 14.63
C GLU A 108 -4.77 -21.88 13.55
N ASP A 109 -5.69 -22.83 13.68
CA ASP A 109 -6.72 -23.10 12.67
C ASP A 109 -7.98 -22.20 12.78
N THR A 110 -7.92 -21.11 13.56
CA THR A 110 -9.10 -20.27 13.80
C THR A 110 -9.39 -19.40 12.57
N PRO A 111 -10.60 -19.46 11.98
CA PRO A 111 -10.95 -18.59 10.86
C PRO A 111 -11.09 -17.14 11.32
N HIS A 112 -10.42 -16.22 10.62
CA HIS A 112 -10.50 -14.78 10.89
C HIS A 112 -11.29 -14.05 9.80
N VAL A 113 -11.99 -12.97 10.18
CA VAL A 113 -12.63 -12.07 9.22
C VAL A 113 -11.58 -11.13 8.65
N ILE A 114 -11.11 -11.41 7.43
CA ILE A 114 -9.96 -10.69 6.83
C ILE A 114 -10.31 -9.34 6.18
N HIS A 115 -11.60 -8.96 6.15
CA HIS A 115 -12.11 -7.70 5.59
C HIS A 115 -11.43 -7.32 4.25
N SER A 116 -10.71 -6.19 4.23
CA SER A 116 -10.12 -5.62 3.02
C SER A 116 -9.00 -6.46 2.41
N CYS A 117 -8.40 -7.42 3.13
CA CYS A 117 -7.45 -8.36 2.54
C CYS A 117 -8.07 -9.16 1.38
N THR A 118 -9.39 -9.33 1.38
CA THR A 118 -10.15 -9.92 0.27
C THR A 118 -9.88 -9.23 -1.07
N LYS A 119 -9.60 -7.92 -1.07
CA LYS A 119 -9.33 -7.15 -2.30
C LYS A 119 -8.04 -7.62 -3.00
N SER A 120 -7.02 -8.01 -2.24
CA SER A 120 -5.77 -8.56 -2.79
C SER A 120 -6.01 -9.88 -3.50
N VAL A 121 -6.81 -10.77 -2.89
CA VAL A 121 -7.23 -12.05 -3.51
C VAL A 121 -8.01 -11.79 -4.79
N MET A 122 -8.97 -10.86 -4.76
CA MET A 122 -9.75 -10.49 -5.94
C MET A 122 -8.86 -9.92 -7.06
N SER A 123 -7.90 -9.07 -6.73
CA SER A 123 -6.95 -8.51 -7.69
C SER A 123 -6.11 -9.60 -8.37
N ALA A 124 -5.60 -10.57 -7.59
CA ALA A 124 -4.88 -11.72 -8.13
C ALA A 124 -5.75 -12.57 -9.07
N LEU A 125 -7.01 -12.82 -8.70
CA LEU A 125 -7.97 -13.55 -9.54
C LEU A 125 -8.26 -12.82 -10.87
N ILE A 126 -8.32 -11.49 -10.87
CA ILE A 126 -8.45 -10.71 -12.12
C ILE A 126 -7.20 -10.89 -12.99
N GLY A 127 -6.00 -10.87 -12.40
CA GLY A 127 -4.76 -11.17 -13.13
C GLY A 127 -4.78 -12.55 -13.79
N ILE A 128 -5.19 -13.58 -13.05
CA ILE A 128 -5.34 -14.96 -13.56
C ILE A 128 -6.40 -15.02 -14.66
N ALA A 129 -7.53 -14.33 -14.52
CA ALA A 129 -8.58 -14.30 -15.53
C ALA A 129 -8.11 -13.65 -16.84
N ILE A 130 -7.24 -12.64 -16.75
CA ILE A 130 -6.59 -12.03 -17.92
C ILE A 130 -5.62 -13.02 -18.57
N GLU A 131 -4.77 -13.68 -17.78
CA GLU A 131 -3.83 -14.69 -18.29
C GLU A 131 -4.55 -15.84 -19.00
N GLN A 132 -5.70 -16.28 -18.48
CA GLN A 132 -6.52 -17.34 -19.07
C GLN A 132 -7.40 -16.86 -20.24
N GLY A 133 -7.38 -15.57 -20.58
CA GLY A 133 -8.11 -15.00 -21.72
C GLY A 133 -9.62 -14.81 -21.48
N TYR A 134 -10.10 -14.90 -20.23
CA TYR A 134 -11.48 -14.58 -19.88
C TYR A 134 -11.74 -13.07 -19.85
N ILE A 135 -10.71 -12.28 -19.54
CA ILE A 135 -10.73 -10.82 -19.57
C ILE A 135 -9.62 -10.37 -20.52
N GLU A 136 -9.94 -9.50 -21.48
CA GLU A 136 -8.96 -9.06 -22.48
C GLU A 136 -7.79 -8.30 -21.86
N SER A 137 -8.07 -7.34 -20.99
CA SER A 137 -7.07 -6.55 -20.27
C SER A 137 -7.71 -5.79 -19.11
N VAL A 138 -6.89 -5.13 -18.29
CA VAL A 138 -7.38 -4.21 -17.24
C VAL A 138 -7.99 -2.91 -17.82
N ASP A 139 -7.80 -2.61 -19.10
CA ASP A 139 -8.31 -1.39 -19.73
C ASP A 139 -9.74 -1.57 -20.28
N VAL A 140 -10.35 -2.74 -20.05
CA VAL A 140 -11.74 -3.02 -20.42
C VAL A 140 -12.68 -2.19 -19.52
N PRO A 141 -13.64 -1.44 -20.09
CA PRO A 141 -14.69 -0.78 -19.32
C PRO A 141 -15.55 -1.78 -18.56
N VAL A 142 -15.77 -1.54 -17.27
CA VAL A 142 -16.47 -2.46 -16.35
C VAL A 142 -17.91 -2.71 -16.81
N ILE A 143 -18.55 -1.71 -17.41
CA ILE A 143 -19.93 -1.81 -17.88
C ILE A 143 -20.14 -2.92 -18.93
N LYS A 144 -19.09 -3.31 -19.66
CA LYS A 144 -19.17 -4.39 -20.67
C LYS A 144 -19.50 -5.75 -20.05
N PHE A 145 -19.22 -5.96 -18.77
CA PHE A 145 -19.52 -7.20 -18.06
C PHE A 145 -20.97 -7.28 -17.56
N PHE A 146 -21.76 -6.21 -17.68
CA PHE A 146 -23.15 -6.14 -17.22
C PHE A 146 -24.11 -5.66 -18.32
N PRO A 147 -24.09 -6.26 -19.53
CA PRO A 147 -24.83 -5.75 -20.67
C PRO A 147 -26.36 -5.74 -20.48
N GLU A 148 -26.89 -6.60 -19.61
CA GLU A 148 -28.33 -6.69 -19.31
C GLU A 148 -28.79 -5.74 -18.20
N LYS A 149 -27.88 -5.03 -17.53
CA LYS A 149 -28.24 -4.13 -16.44
C LYS A 149 -28.60 -2.75 -16.97
N ASN A 150 -29.87 -2.38 -16.83
CA ASN A 150 -30.29 -0.99 -16.98
C ASN A 150 -29.93 -0.21 -15.71
N ILE A 151 -28.78 0.46 -15.71
CA ILE A 151 -28.32 1.28 -14.58
C ILE A 151 -29.05 2.62 -14.64
N GLN A 152 -30.12 2.75 -13.85
CA GLN A 152 -30.86 4.00 -13.71
C GLN A 152 -29.97 5.09 -13.09
N ASN A 153 -30.04 6.31 -13.61
CA ASN A 153 -29.26 7.47 -13.15
C ASN A 153 -27.73 7.28 -13.22
N MET A 154 -27.23 6.52 -14.19
CA MET A 154 -25.79 6.35 -14.39
C MET A 154 -25.15 7.67 -14.81
N ASP A 155 -24.14 8.10 -14.06
CA ASP A 155 -23.29 9.23 -14.44
C ASP A 155 -22.56 8.89 -15.75
N PRO A 156 -22.52 9.79 -16.75
CA PRO A 156 -21.78 9.58 -17.98
C PRO A 156 -20.31 9.18 -17.76
N GLY A 157 -19.65 9.64 -16.70
CA GLY A 157 -18.27 9.25 -16.39
C GLY A 157 -18.12 7.77 -16.01
N MET A 158 -19.18 7.13 -15.51
CA MET A 158 -19.13 5.72 -15.07
C MET A 158 -19.04 4.73 -16.24
N VAL A 159 -19.40 5.13 -17.45
CA VAL A 159 -19.30 4.25 -18.63
C VAL A 159 -17.85 4.05 -19.09
N GLU A 160 -16.96 4.99 -18.72
CA GLU A 160 -15.54 4.96 -19.06
C GLU A 160 -14.68 4.30 -17.95
N VAL A 161 -15.27 3.99 -16.79
CA VAL A 161 -14.55 3.34 -15.69
C VAL A 161 -14.08 1.95 -16.10
N THR A 162 -12.78 1.74 -16.02
CA THR A 162 -12.10 0.49 -16.39
C THR A 162 -11.87 -0.43 -15.20
N ILE A 163 -11.50 -1.69 -15.47
CA ILE A 163 -11.03 -2.61 -14.42
C ILE A 163 -9.81 -2.02 -13.70
N ARG A 164 -8.89 -1.36 -14.43
CA ARG A 164 -7.72 -0.70 -13.86
C ARG A 164 -8.14 0.30 -12.79
N ASP A 165 -9.13 1.14 -13.06
CA ASP A 165 -9.61 2.14 -12.12
C ASP A 165 -10.21 1.51 -10.84
N LEU A 166 -10.84 0.33 -10.96
CA LEU A 166 -11.29 -0.43 -9.79
C LEU A 166 -10.10 -0.95 -8.97
N LEU A 167 -9.12 -1.56 -9.63
CA LEU A 167 -7.94 -2.15 -8.98
C LEU A 167 -7.05 -1.09 -8.32
N THR A 168 -7.05 0.13 -8.84
CA THR A 168 -6.26 1.27 -8.32
C THR A 168 -7.07 2.25 -7.48
N MET A 169 -8.36 1.98 -7.25
CA MET A 169 -9.27 2.83 -6.46
C MET A 169 -9.43 4.26 -7.04
N GLN A 170 -9.45 4.39 -8.37
CA GLN A 170 -9.51 5.64 -9.12
C GLN A 170 -10.86 5.89 -9.82
N THR A 171 -11.90 5.14 -9.45
CA THR A 171 -13.22 5.23 -10.10
C THR A 171 -13.99 6.53 -9.85
N GLY A 172 -13.58 7.32 -8.83
CA GLY A 172 -14.33 8.48 -8.38
C GLY A 172 -15.66 8.17 -7.72
N ILE A 173 -15.98 6.88 -7.50
CA ILE A 173 -17.20 6.46 -6.82
C ILE A 173 -17.10 6.84 -5.34
N ARG A 174 -18.11 7.56 -4.84
CA ARG A 174 -18.25 7.83 -3.41
C ARG A 174 -18.63 6.55 -2.68
N SER A 175 -17.86 6.21 -1.65
CA SER A 175 -18.21 5.18 -0.67
C SER A 175 -18.42 5.83 0.69
N GLN A 176 -19.52 5.50 1.38
CA GLN A 176 -19.72 5.84 2.79
C GLN A 176 -19.51 4.56 3.61
N ASP A 177 -18.25 4.30 3.98
CA ASP A 177 -17.85 3.10 4.72
C ASP A 177 -17.51 3.43 6.18
N SER A 178 -18.46 4.07 6.87
CA SER A 178 -18.30 4.42 8.29
C SER A 178 -19.38 3.76 9.13
N TYR A 179 -18.98 3.05 10.18
CA TYR A 179 -19.90 2.46 11.17
C TYR A 179 -20.82 3.51 11.82
N LEU A 180 -20.38 4.77 11.88
CA LEU A 180 -21.09 5.90 12.48
C LEU A 180 -22.34 6.35 11.72
N TYR A 181 -22.43 6.09 10.41
CA TYR A 181 -23.52 6.60 9.56
C TYR A 181 -24.44 5.51 9.00
N GLY A 182 -24.23 4.26 9.40
CA GLY A 182 -24.87 3.08 8.82
C GLY A 182 -24.32 2.81 7.42
N TYR A 183 -24.11 1.53 7.07
CA TYR A 183 -23.62 1.17 5.75
C TYR A 183 -24.59 1.68 4.68
N ARG A 184 -24.19 2.73 3.99
CA ARG A 184 -24.88 3.31 2.84
C ARG A 184 -23.98 3.02 1.66
N GLY A 185 -24.21 1.87 1.02
CA GLY A 185 -23.37 1.36 -0.07
C GLY A 185 -23.24 2.34 -1.25
N LEU A 186 -22.57 1.89 -2.32
CA LEU A 186 -22.17 2.70 -3.50
C LEU A 186 -23.25 3.56 -4.19
N PHE A 187 -24.53 3.44 -3.83
CA PHE A 187 -25.66 4.12 -4.47
C PHE A 187 -26.54 4.94 -3.52
N ALA A 188 -26.04 5.30 -2.34
CA ALA A 188 -26.80 6.18 -1.46
C ALA A 188 -26.88 7.60 -2.05
N ALA A 189 -28.04 7.88 -2.67
CA ALA A 189 -28.51 9.22 -3.00
C ALA A 189 -28.68 10.10 -1.75
#